data_AF-A0A969AU58-F1
#
_entry.id   AF-A0A969AU58-F1
#
_cell.length_a   1.000
_cell.length_b   1.000
_cell.length_c   1.000
_cell.angle_alpha   90.00
_cell.angle_beta   90.00
_cell.angle_gamma   90.00
#
_symmetry.space_group_name_H-M   'P 1'
#
loop_
_entity.id
_entity.type
_entity.pdbx_description
1 polymer ?
#
loop_
_entity_poly.entity_id
_entity_poly.type
_entity_poly.pdbx_seq_one_letter_code
_entity_poly.pdbx_strand_id
1 'polypeptide(L)'
;GEFCYVLTSRQMGKSSLRVRTMQRLEQEGFICVAIDVTKIGSQTITAEQWYASLIGAMVQGFELRECFDIRAWWREHDMLTPVQRFSNFIDEVLLKEVPQRMVIFIDEIDSVLSLDFPTDDFFAVIALTTTIEPIKMRLAVSALSFSGLPHRVI
;
A
#
# COMPACT_ATOMS: atom_id res chain seq x y z
N GLY A 1 0.73 -17.95 -5.07
CA GLY A 1 0.25 -16.66 -4.55
C GLY A 1 -0.83 -16.17 -5.46
N GLU A 2 -1.88 -15.56 -4.91
CA GLU A 2 -2.90 -14.88 -5.73
C GLU A 2 -2.68 -13.38 -5.62
N PHE A 3 -2.06 -12.80 -6.65
CA PHE A 3 -2.20 -11.39 -6.95
C PHE A 3 -3.61 -11.19 -7.48
N CYS A 4 -4.48 -10.52 -6.72
CA CYS A 4 -5.78 -10.11 -7.21
C CYS A 4 -5.67 -8.65 -7.68
N TYR A 5 -5.25 -8.48 -8.93
CA TYR A 5 -5.40 -7.21 -9.63
C TYR A 5 -6.87 -7.06 -10.04
N VAL A 6 -7.64 -6.30 -9.26
CA VAL A 6 -8.99 -5.92 -9.65
C VAL A 6 -8.89 -4.62 -10.46
N LEU A 7 -8.46 -4.76 -11.71
CA LEU A 7 -8.49 -3.69 -12.72
C LEU A 7 -9.96 -3.48 -13.11
N THR A 8 -10.53 -2.32 -12.78
CA THR A 8 -11.91 -2.00 -13.18
C THR A 8 -11.95 -0.70 -13.96
N SER A 9 -12.80 -0.59 -14.98
CA SER A 9 -13.02 0.64 -15.76
C SER A 9 -13.83 1.68 -14.97
N ARG A 10 -13.63 2.99 -15.21
CA ARG A 10 -14.54 4.04 -14.70
C ARG A 10 -15.88 3.87 -15.41
N GLN A 11 -17.00 3.64 -14.73
CA GLN A 11 -17.86 4.79 -14.43
C GLN A 11 -18.90 4.64 -13.32
N MET A 12 -19.21 3.48 -12.75
CA MET A 12 -20.05 3.40 -11.53
C MET A 12 -19.77 2.11 -10.74
N GLY A 13 -19.50 2.24 -9.43
CA GLY A 13 -19.53 1.10 -8.50
C GLY A 13 -18.21 0.70 -7.80
N LYS A 14 -17.09 1.41 -8.02
CA LYS A 14 -15.77 1.06 -7.43
C LYS A 14 -15.73 1.14 -5.91
N SER A 15 -16.15 2.28 -5.35
CA SER A 15 -16.25 2.44 -3.90
C SER A 15 -17.22 1.43 -3.31
N SER A 16 -18.34 1.16 -4.00
CA SER A 16 -19.33 0.17 -3.57
C SER A 16 -18.82 -1.28 -3.64
N LEU A 17 -18.02 -1.62 -4.65
CA LEU A 17 -17.41 -2.95 -4.79
C LEU A 17 -16.30 -3.15 -3.76
N ARG A 18 -15.45 -2.14 -3.55
CA ARG A 18 -14.44 -2.16 -2.48
C ARG A 18 -15.10 -2.35 -1.12
N VAL A 19 -16.13 -1.57 -0.79
CA VAL A 19 -16.84 -1.67 0.49
C VAL A 19 -17.45 -3.06 0.65
N ARG A 20 -18.15 -3.60 -0.36
CA ARG A 20 -18.72 -4.96 -0.30
C ARG A 20 -17.64 -6.04 -0.15
N THR A 21 -16.51 -5.87 -0.82
CA THR A 21 -15.39 -6.82 -0.77
C THR A 21 -14.70 -6.78 0.59
N MET A 22 -14.44 -5.59 1.12
CA MET A 22 -13.91 -5.38 2.48
C MET A 22 -14.84 -6.02 3.51
N GLN A 23 -16.14 -5.72 3.47
CA GLN A 23 -17.11 -6.32 4.39
C GLN A 23 -17.11 -7.84 4.35
N ARG A 24 -17.01 -8.44 3.16
CA ARG A 24 -16.92 -9.90 3.04
C ARG A 24 -15.62 -10.44 3.63
N LEU A 25 -14.48 -9.82 3.33
CA LEU A 25 -13.18 -10.25 3.84
C LEU A 25 -13.08 -10.08 5.36
N GLU A 26 -13.63 -9.00 5.90
CA GLU A 26 -13.76 -8.77 7.35
C GLU A 26 -14.61 -9.86 8.01
N GLN A 27 -15.73 -10.27 7.39
CA GLN A 27 -16.53 -11.41 7.84
C GLN A 27 -15.77 -12.75 7.79
N GLU A 28 -14.82 -12.88 6.87
CA GLU A 28 -13.90 -14.03 6.76
C GLU A 28 -12.67 -13.91 7.71
N GLY A 29 -12.64 -12.87 8.56
CA GLY A 29 -11.63 -12.65 9.59
C GLY A 29 -10.36 -11.96 9.09
N PHE A 30 -10.40 -11.25 7.97
CA PHE A 30 -9.31 -10.41 7.49
C PHE A 30 -9.40 -8.98 8.08
N ILE A 31 -8.25 -8.39 8.39
CA ILE A 31 -8.14 -6.95 8.63
C ILE A 31 -7.99 -6.24 7.30
N CYS A 32 -8.91 -5.35 6.95
CA CYS A 32 -8.88 -4.61 5.69
C CYS A 32 -8.50 -3.14 5.91
N VAL A 33 -7.45 -2.67 5.24
CA VAL A 33 -7.04 -1.26 5.26
C VAL A 33 -7.10 -0.68 3.87
N ALA A 34 -7.71 0.49 3.69
CA ALA A 34 -7.73 1.19 2.41
C ALA A 34 -6.87 2.45 2.46
N ILE A 35 -5.96 2.56 1.50
CA ILE A 35 -5.03 3.68 1.33
C ILE A 35 -5.37 4.37 0.02
N ASP A 36 -5.70 5.65 0.12
CA ASP A 36 -5.93 6.52 -1.03
C ASP A 36 -4.64 7.30 -1.28
N VAL A 37 -3.94 6.97 -2.36
CA VAL A 37 -2.63 7.56 -2.66
C VAL A 37 -2.74 9.05 -3.00
N THR A 38 -3.89 9.52 -3.48
CA THR A 38 -4.07 10.95 -3.79
C THR A 38 -4.00 11.82 -2.53
N LYS A 39 -4.36 11.26 -1.37
CA LYS A 39 -4.31 11.97 -0.08
C LYS A 39 -2.90 12.12 0.47
N ILE A 40 -1.94 11.38 -0.06
CA ILE A 40 -0.53 11.47 0.32
C ILE A 40 0.15 12.67 -0.37
N GLY A 41 -0.35 13.08 -1.53
CA GLY A 41 0.22 14.17 -2.34
C GLY A 41 1.08 13.66 -3.50
N SER A 42 1.15 14.44 -4.59
CA SER A 42 1.73 13.97 -5.87
C SER A 42 2.79 14.90 -6.49
N GLN A 43 2.60 16.21 -6.52
CA GLN A 43 3.43 17.09 -7.40
C GLN A 43 4.53 17.91 -6.71
N THR A 44 4.58 17.94 -5.38
CA THR A 44 5.59 18.74 -4.65
C THR A 44 6.17 18.00 -3.44
N ILE A 45 5.88 16.71 -3.35
CA ILE A 45 6.26 15.88 -2.22
C ILE A 45 7.59 15.18 -2.51
N THR A 46 8.50 15.19 -1.54
CA THR A 46 9.73 14.41 -1.63
C THR A 46 9.46 12.92 -1.42
N ALA A 47 10.33 12.05 -1.93
CA ALA A 47 10.21 10.61 -1.68
C ALA A 47 10.12 10.30 -0.17
N GLU A 48 10.93 10.96 0.66
CA GLU A 48 10.87 10.80 2.12
C GLU A 48 9.49 11.10 2.69
N GLN A 49 8.93 12.27 2.36
CA GLN A 49 7.61 12.66 2.84
C GLN A 49 6.52 11.71 2.33
N TRP A 50 6.64 11.23 1.10
CA TRP A 50 5.69 10.32 0.48
C TRP A 50 5.68 8.96 1.20
N TYR A 51 6.84 8.33 1.38
CA TYR A 51 6.95 7.05 2.10
C TYR A 51 6.57 7.19 3.58
N ALA A 52 6.94 8.30 4.24
CA ALA A 52 6.52 8.55 5.62
C ALA A 52 4.98 8.67 5.72
N SER A 53 4.36 9.38 4.78
CA SER A 53 2.90 9.54 4.76
C SER A 53 2.19 8.22 4.46
N LEU A 54 2.76 7.38 3.59
CA LEU A 54 2.27 6.03 3.31
C LEU A 54 2.33 5.15 4.56
N ILE A 55 3.47 5.10 5.26
CA ILE A 55 3.59 4.37 6.53
C ILE A 55 2.60 4.94 7.55
N GLY A 56 2.47 6.26 7.65
CA GLY A 56 1.50 6.90 8.54
C GLY A 56 0.06 6.47 8.27
N ALA A 57 -0.34 6.34 7.00
CA ALA A 57 -1.65 5.84 6.61
C ALA A 57 -1.85 4.37 7.01
N MET A 58 -0.81 3.52 6.88
CA MET A 58 -0.84 2.13 7.32
C MET A 58 -0.93 2.02 8.84
N VAL A 59 -0.11 2.78 9.58
CA VAL A 59 -0.12 2.83 11.05
C VAL A 59 -1.48 3.25 11.56
N GLN A 60 -2.14 4.22 10.90
CA GLN A 60 -3.51 4.58 11.22
C GLN A 60 -4.50 3.46 10.91
N GLY A 61 -4.42 2.86 9.72
CA GLY A 61 -5.37 1.85 9.27
C GLY A 61 -5.30 0.55 10.07
N PHE A 62 -4.11 0.17 10.53
CA PHE A 62 -3.86 -1.02 11.35
C PHE A 62 -3.86 -0.72 12.86
N GLU A 63 -4.22 0.50 13.27
CA GLU A 63 -4.29 0.91 14.68
C GLU A 63 -2.96 0.75 15.46
N LEU A 64 -1.82 0.86 14.78
CA LEU A 64 -0.47 0.66 15.35
C LEU A 64 0.08 1.87 16.11
N ARG A 65 -0.72 2.91 16.34
CA ARG A 65 -0.25 4.19 16.93
C ARG A 65 0.27 4.06 18.35
N GLU A 66 -0.18 3.05 19.09
CA GLU A 66 0.27 2.82 20.46
C GLU A 66 1.62 2.09 20.54
N CYS A 67 1.99 1.31 19.51
CA CYS A 67 3.21 0.52 19.49
C CYS A 67 4.27 0.99 18.47
N PHE A 68 3.93 1.95 17.59
CA PHE A 68 4.84 2.45 16.56
C PHE A 68 4.91 3.99 16.51
N ASP A 69 6.13 4.54 16.63
CA ASP A 69 6.41 5.96 16.44
C ASP A 69 7.15 6.19 15.12
N ILE A 70 6.46 6.82 14.16
CA ILE A 70 7.02 7.12 12.85
C ILE A 70 8.23 8.07 12.91
N ARG A 71 8.29 8.99 13.86
CA ARG A 71 9.41 9.94 14.00
C ARG A 71 10.66 9.22 14.49
N ALA A 72 10.49 8.33 15.47
CA ALA A 72 11.57 7.48 15.96
C ALA A 72 12.07 6.56 14.84
N TRP A 73 11.15 5.90 14.13
CA TRP A 73 11.47 5.04 12.99
C TRP A 73 12.30 5.76 11.92
N TRP A 74 11.88 6.98 11.55
CA TRP A 74 12.58 7.77 10.53
C TRP A 74 13.99 8.17 10.97
N ARG A 75 14.19 8.45 12.26
CA ARG A 75 15.48 8.84 12.81
C ARG A 75 16.43 7.65 12.96
N GLU A 76 15.92 6.50 13.40
CA GLU A 76 16.72 5.29 13.65
C GLU A 76 17.23 4.64 12.35
N HIS A 77 16.55 4.92 11.23
CA HIS A 77 16.90 4.40 9.92
C HIS A 77 17.39 5.49 8.98
N ASP A 78 17.94 6.59 9.50
CA ASP A 78 18.35 7.77 8.71
C ASP A 78 19.34 7.46 7.56
N MET A 79 20.15 6.42 7.73
CA MET A 79 21.09 5.91 6.71
C MET A 79 20.45 5.05 5.61
N LEU A 80 19.18 4.65 5.75
CA LEU A 80 18.46 3.86 4.76
C LEU A 80 17.69 4.74 3.78
N THR A 81 17.54 4.25 2.54
CA THR A 81 16.67 4.90 1.55
C THR A 81 15.20 4.84 2.00
N PRO A 82 14.34 5.77 1.55
CA PRO A 82 12.93 5.78 1.93
C PRO A 82 12.21 4.45 1.65
N VAL A 83 12.53 3.81 0.53
CA VAL A 83 11.96 2.51 0.15
C VAL A 83 12.45 1.37 1.04
N GLN A 84 13.71 1.39 1.48
CA GLN A 84 14.23 0.41 2.45
C GLN A 84 13.56 0.59 3.81
N ARG A 85 13.36 1.83 4.28
CA ARG A 85 12.60 2.08 5.52
C ARG A 85 11.17 1.56 5.43
N PHE A 86 10.55 1.69 4.27
CA PHE A 86 9.22 1.15 4.01
C PHE A 86 9.21 -0.39 4.01
N SER A 87 10.16 -1.02 3.32
CA SER A 87 10.32 -2.49 3.34
C SER A 87 10.53 -3.02 4.75
N ASN A 88 11.45 -2.42 5.50
CA ASN A 88 11.73 -2.82 6.88
C ASN A 88 10.51 -2.60 7.78
N PHE A 89 9.73 -1.54 7.58
CA PHE A 89 8.49 -1.33 8.37
C PHE A 89 7.50 -2.47 8.15
N ILE A 90 7.34 -2.94 6.91
CA ILE A 90 6.46 -4.06 6.61
C ILE A 90 6.93 -5.31 7.37
N ASP A 91 8.20 -5.67 7.23
CA ASP A 91 8.75 -6.92 7.77
C ASP A 91 8.92 -6.90 9.29
N GLU A 92 9.40 -5.78 9.83
CA GLU A 92 9.81 -5.69 11.22
C GLU A 92 8.73 -5.22 12.16
N VAL A 93 7.71 -4.51 11.64
CA VAL A 93 6.62 -3.93 12.42
C VAL A 93 5.28 -4.50 11.98
N LEU A 94 4.84 -4.23 10.75
CA LEU A 94 3.49 -4.55 10.32
C LEU A 94 3.16 -6.05 10.44
N LEU A 95 4.03 -6.91 9.91
CA LEU A 95 3.83 -8.37 9.93
C LEU A 95 4.00 -9.00 11.33
N LYS A 96 4.63 -8.28 12.26
CA LYS A 96 4.81 -8.74 13.66
C LYS A 96 3.66 -8.31 14.55
N GLU A 97 3.24 -7.05 14.42
CA GLU A 97 2.21 -6.44 15.27
C GLU A 97 0.79 -6.82 14.82
N VAL A 98 0.60 -7.18 13.54
CA VAL A 98 -0.70 -7.59 13.00
C VAL A 98 -0.66 -9.09 12.66
N PRO A 99 -0.96 -9.99 13.63
CA PRO A 99 -0.91 -11.44 13.43
C PRO A 99 -2.05 -11.99 12.56
N GLN A 100 -3.13 -11.23 12.40
CA GLN A 100 -4.27 -11.61 11.59
C GLN A 100 -3.94 -11.50 10.09
N ARG A 101 -4.69 -12.24 9.28
CA ARG A 101 -4.61 -12.09 7.82
C ARG A 101 -5.08 -10.68 7.47
N MET A 102 -4.32 -9.98 6.64
CA MET A 102 -4.64 -8.61 6.25
C MET A 102 -4.79 -8.44 4.75
N VAL A 103 -5.64 -7.49 4.36
CA VAL A 103 -5.79 -7.01 2.98
C VAL A 103 -5.59 -5.51 2.94
N ILE A 104 -4.62 -5.05 2.16
CA ILE A 104 -4.43 -3.62 1.91
C ILE A 104 -5.00 -3.28 0.53
N PHE A 105 -5.92 -2.32 0.50
CA PHE A 105 -6.51 -1.76 -0.71
C PHE A 105 -5.76 -0.49 -1.08
N ILE A 106 -5.12 -0.46 -2.25
CA ILE A 106 -4.49 0.75 -2.78
C ILE A 106 -5.40 1.35 -3.85
N ASP A 107 -5.93 2.55 -3.58
CA ASP A 107 -6.81 3.30 -4.48
C ASP A 107 -6.04 4.42 -5.20
N GLU A 108 -6.51 4.78 -6.39
CA GLU A 108 -5.93 5.84 -7.23
C GLU A 108 -4.41 5.68 -7.45
N ILE A 109 -3.96 4.44 -7.64
CA ILE A 109 -2.53 4.13 -7.82
C ILE A 109 -1.93 4.80 -9.06
N ASP A 110 -2.75 5.21 -10.02
CA ASP A 110 -2.33 5.98 -11.19
C ASP A 110 -1.69 7.33 -10.77
N SER A 111 -2.04 7.86 -9.59
CA SER A 111 -1.41 9.07 -9.04
C SER A 111 0.08 8.86 -8.71
N VAL A 112 0.52 7.62 -8.46
CA VAL A 112 1.94 7.26 -8.27
C VAL A 112 2.73 7.56 -9.54
N LEU A 113 2.13 7.41 -10.73
CA LEU A 113 2.79 7.68 -12.01
C LEU A 113 3.11 9.18 -12.21
N SER A 114 2.54 10.06 -11.39
CA SER A 114 2.76 11.51 -11.45
C SER A 114 3.79 12.03 -10.46
N LEU A 115 4.46 11.15 -9.71
CA LEU A 115 5.51 11.51 -8.75
C LEU A 115 6.84 11.77 -9.48
N ASP A 116 7.58 12.78 -9.00
CA ASP A 116 8.88 13.19 -9.58
C ASP A 116 10.08 12.31 -9.15
N PHE A 117 9.82 11.09 -8.65
CA PHE A 117 10.86 10.14 -8.24
C PHE A 117 10.54 8.72 -8.72
N PRO A 118 11.54 7.81 -8.80
CA PRO A 118 11.33 6.44 -9.27
C PRO A 118 10.35 5.68 -8.37
N THR A 119 9.26 5.19 -8.95
CA THR A 119 8.20 4.47 -8.22
C THR A 119 8.22 2.97 -8.49
N ASP A 120 9.08 2.50 -9.40
CA ASP A 120 9.29 1.08 -9.68
C ASP A 120 9.68 0.31 -8.41
N ASP A 121 10.48 0.92 -7.53
CA ASP A 121 10.92 0.32 -6.27
C ASP A 121 9.74 0.11 -5.28
N PHE A 122 8.72 0.97 -5.30
CA PHE A 122 7.51 0.79 -4.50
C PHE A 122 6.74 -0.45 -4.94
N PHE A 123 6.55 -0.62 -6.25
CA PHE A 123 5.91 -1.81 -6.80
C PHE A 123 6.75 -3.07 -6.55
N ALA A 124 8.08 -2.97 -6.57
CA ALA A 124 8.98 -4.07 -6.26
C ALA A 124 8.84 -4.54 -4.80
N VAL A 125 8.83 -3.62 -3.82
CA VAL A 125 8.64 -3.97 -2.40
C VAL A 125 7.29 -4.66 -2.17
N ILE A 126 6.24 -4.15 -2.80
CA ILE A 126 4.91 -4.75 -2.76
C ILE A 126 4.92 -6.19 -3.31
N ALA A 127 5.55 -6.41 -4.45
CA ALA A 127 5.62 -7.72 -5.08
C ALA A 127 6.47 -8.72 -4.26
N LEU A 128 7.54 -8.24 -3.64
CA LEU A 128 8.42 -9.04 -2.79
C LEU A 128 7.73 -9.50 -1.50
N THR A 129 7.06 -8.58 -0.81
CA THR A 129 6.36 -8.86 0.47
C THR A 129 5.33 -9.98 0.32
N THR A 130 4.56 -9.97 -0.76
CA THR A 130 3.51 -10.98 -1.04
C THR A 130 4.07 -12.37 -1.39
N THR A 131 5.37 -12.45 -1.76
CA THR A 131 6.04 -13.71 -2.08
C THR A 131 6.58 -14.41 -0.83
N ILE A 132 7.01 -13.66 0.19
CA ILE A 132 7.70 -14.19 1.37
C ILE A 132 6.71 -14.72 2.42
N GLU A 133 5.57 -14.05 2.67
CA GLU A 133 4.52 -14.52 3.60
C GLU A 133 3.09 -14.50 2.99
N PRO A 134 2.80 -15.32 1.96
CA PRO A 134 1.57 -15.23 1.17
C PRO A 134 0.26 -15.54 1.94
N ILE A 135 0.37 -16.07 3.17
CA ILE A 135 -0.79 -16.44 4.01
C ILE A 135 -1.21 -15.29 4.94
N LYS A 136 -0.28 -14.43 5.35
CA LYS A 136 -0.54 -13.36 6.33
C LYS A 136 -0.95 -12.05 5.67
N MET A 137 -0.36 -11.70 4.54
CA MET A 137 -0.60 -10.42 3.89
C MET A 137 -1.01 -10.60 2.43
N ARG A 138 -2.17 -10.04 2.06
CA ARG A 138 -2.61 -9.93 0.67
C ARG A 138 -2.70 -8.45 0.30
N LEU A 139 -2.18 -8.09 -0.86
CA LEU A 139 -2.38 -6.76 -1.43
C LEU A 139 -3.48 -6.83 -2.49
N ALA A 140 -4.51 -6.02 -2.32
CA ALA A 140 -5.53 -5.78 -3.33
C ALA A 140 -5.28 -4.40 -3.95
N VAL A 141 -4.70 -4.35 -5.14
CA VAL A 141 -4.50 -3.09 -5.86
C VAL A 141 -5.73 -2.81 -6.71
N SER A 142 -6.43 -1.70 -6.43
CA SER A 142 -7.45 -1.18 -7.34
C SER A 142 -6.85 -0.07 -8.18
N ALA A 143 -6.41 -0.39 -9.40
CA ALA A 143 -5.99 0.62 -10.38
C ALA A 143 -7.18 1.12 -11.19
N LEU A 144 -7.27 2.44 -11.41
CA LEU A 144 -8.39 3.14 -12.04
C LEU A 144 -8.02 3.73 -13.42
N SER A 145 -7.36 2.90 -14.23
CA SER A 145 -7.19 2.96 -15.70
C SER A 145 -6.38 4.12 -16.28
N PHE A 146 -5.42 3.75 -17.15
CA PHE A 146 -5.00 4.53 -18.32
C PHE A 146 -5.52 3.88 -19.61
N SER A 147 -6.41 4.58 -20.32
CA SER A 147 -6.57 4.42 -21.76
C SER A 147 -5.45 5.22 -22.46
N GLY A 148 -4.36 4.55 -22.86
CA GLY A 148 -3.38 5.18 -23.76
C GLY A 148 -1.89 5.04 -23.44
N LEU A 149 -1.41 3.92 -22.89
CA LEU A 149 0.01 3.58 -22.96
C LEU A 149 0.23 2.39 -23.92
N PRO A 150 1.26 2.46 -24.80
CA PRO A 150 1.53 1.40 -25.76
C PRO A 150 1.97 0.12 -25.05
N HIS A 151 1.53 -1.00 -25.59
CA HIS A 151 1.92 -2.36 -25.21
C HIS A 151 3.34 -2.46 -24.64
N ARG A 152 3.43 -2.59 -23.32
CA ARG A 152 4.33 -3.46 -22.58
C ARG A 152 4.22 -3.09 -21.10
N VAL A 153 3.95 -4.09 -20.28
CA VAL A 153 4.71 -4.44 -19.07
C VAL A 153 3.85 -5.44 -18.29
N ILE A 154 4.40 -6.67 -18.25
CA ILE A 154 4.13 -7.84 -17.39
C ILE A 154 2.80 -8.56 -17.59
#